data_AF-A0A1F5CW59-F1
#
_entry.id   AF-A0A1F5CW59-F1
#
_cell.length_a   1.000
_cell.length_b   1.000
_cell.length_c   1.000
_cell.angle_alpha   90.00
_cell.angle_beta   90.00
_cell.angle_gamma   90.00
#
_symmetry.space_group_name_H-M   'P 1'
#
loop_
_entity.id
_entity.type
_entity.pdbx_description
1 polymer ?
#
loop_
_entity_poly.entity_id
_entity_poly.type
_entity_poly.pdbx_seq_one_letter_code
_entity_poly.pdbx_strand_id
1 'polypeptide(L)' 'MTETIKIDAPRHLVEALNKRGADVEKIVLDALTREAQQADREELRRLAEEARAILQKVPDEAIVEAIRKSREQH' A
#
# COMPACT_ATOMS: atom_id res chain seq x y z
N MET A 1 17.32 3.03 8.75
CA MET A 1 18.24 1.88 8.61
C MET A 1 18.26 1.51 7.13
N THR A 2 19.43 1.18 6.58
CA THR A 2 19.57 0.66 5.21
C THR A 2 19.94 -0.82 5.29
N GLU A 3 19.39 -1.64 4.40
CA GLU A 3 19.68 -3.06 4.31
C GLU A 3 20.10 -3.39 2.88
N THR A 4 21.17 -4.18 2.73
CA THR A 4 21.70 -4.56 1.42
C THR A 4 21.11 -5.90 1.02
N ILE A 5 20.47 -5.95 -0.15
CA ILE A 5 19.84 -7.15 -0.70
C ILE A 5 20.67 -7.65 -1.89
N LYS A 6 20.89 -8.96 -1.99
CA LYS A 6 21.50 -9.60 -3.17
C LYS A 6 20.43 -10.31 -3.98
N ILE A 7 20.43 -10.10 -5.28
CA ILE A 7 19.46 -10.69 -6.21
C ILE A 7 20.23 -11.26 -7.40
N ASP A 8 19.95 -12.51 -7.75
CA ASP A 8 20.44 -13.10 -8.98
C ASP A 8 19.55 -12.63 -10.15
N ALA A 9 20.15 -11.91 -11.09
CA ALA A 9 19.47 -11.39 -12.26
C ALA A 9 20.02 -12.03 -13.55
N PRO A 10 19.16 -12.30 -14.55
CA PRO A 10 19.63 -12.74 -15.86
C PRO A 10 20.62 -11.75 -16.46
N ARG A 11 21.79 -12.26 -16.84
CA ARG A 11 22.91 -11.43 -17.35
C ARG A 11 22.50 -10.51 -18.50
N HIS A 12 21.67 -10.99 -19.41
CA HIS A 12 21.20 -10.20 -20.57
C HIS A 12 20.40 -8.95 -20.17
N LEU A 13 19.68 -8.97 -19.04
CA LEU A 13 18.93 -7.82 -18.54
C LEU A 13 19.88 -6.78 -17.96
N VAL A 14 20.82 -7.21 -17.12
CA VAL A 14 21.83 -6.33 -16.53
C VAL A 14 22.66 -5.66 -17.63
N GLU A 15 23.08 -6.43 -18.64
CA GLU A 15 23.81 -5.90 -19.79
C GLU A 15 22.98 -4.91 -20.62
N ALA A 16 21.70 -5.19 -20.85
CA ALA A 16 20.81 -4.30 -21.60
C ALA A 16 20.58 -2.96 -20.87
N LEU A 17 20.44 -2.99 -19.54
CA LEU A 17 20.30 -1.79 -18.71
C LEU A 17 21.59 -0.98 -18.67
N ASN A 18 22.73 -1.65 -18.45
CA ASN A 18 24.04 -1.01 -18.43
C ASN A 18 24.40 -0.33 -19.76
N LYS A 19 24.11 -0.99 -20.90
CA LYS A 19 24.34 -0.41 -22.24
C LYS A 19 23.56 0.88 -22.49
N ARG A 20 22.45 1.08 -21.80
CA ARG A 20 21.61 2.29 -21.90
C ARG A 20 21.99 3.37 -20.89
N GLY A 21 23.06 3.16 -20.11
CA GLY A 21 23.45 4.07 -19.03
C GLY A 21 22.43 4.13 -17.90
N ALA A 22 21.62 3.09 -17.74
CA ALA A 22 20.59 3.06 -16.72
C ALA A 22 21.19 2.76 -15.34
N ASP A 23 20.70 3.46 -14.32
CA ASP A 23 21.03 3.18 -12.93
C ASP A 23 20.20 1.98 -12.45
N VAL A 24 20.83 0.81 -12.41
CA VAL A 24 20.20 -0.46 -12.02
C VAL A 24 19.72 -0.42 -10.57
N GLU A 25 20.48 0.22 -9.67
CA GLU A 25 20.11 0.33 -8.26
C GLU A 25 18.84 1.15 -8.12
N LYS A 26 18.79 2.32 -8.78
CA LYS A 26 17.59 3.17 -8.78
C LYS A 26 16.37 2.45 -9.35
N ILE A 27 16.53 1.71 -10.44
CA ILE A 27 15.42 0.97 -11.06
C ILE A 27 14.87 -0.09 -10.10
N VAL A 28 15.75 -0.86 -9.47
CA VAL A 28 15.34 -1.91 -8.53
C VAL A 28 14.68 -1.29 -7.30
N LEU A 29 15.23 -0.19 -6.77
CA LEU A 29 14.66 0.51 -5.63
C LEU A 29 13.28 1.10 -5.95
N ASP A 30 13.11 1.71 -7.14
CA ASP A 30 11.83 2.25 -7.59
C ASP A 30 10.79 1.13 -7.76
N ALA A 31 11.19 -0.03 -8.27
CA ALA A 31 10.31 -1.18 -8.44
C ALA A 31 9.85 -1.74 -7.08
N LEU A 32 10.79 -1.96 -6.14
CA LEU A 32 10.47 -2.41 -4.78
C LEU A 32 9.56 -1.42 -4.05
N THR A 33 9.82 -0.12 -4.19
CA THR A 33 9.00 0.92 -3.57
C THR A 33 7.57 0.91 -4.11
N ARG A 34 7.39 0.79 -5.43
CA ARG A 34 6.06 0.71 -6.03
C ARG A 34 5.28 -0.50 -5.53
N GLU A 35 5.95 -1.63 -5.41
CA GLU A 35 5.31 -2.89 -5.01
C GLU A 35 4.91 -2.88 -3.53
N ALA A 36 5.76 -2.33 -2.66
CA ALA A 36 5.40 -2.09 -1.27
C ALA A 36 4.17 -1.17 -1.16
N GLN A 37 4.18 -0.05 -1.87
CA GLN A 37 3.04 0.87 -1.86
C GLN A 37 1.76 0.26 -2.44
N GLN A 38 1.88 -0.65 -3.42
CA GLN A 38 0.72 -1.33 -3.96
C GLN A 38 0.14 -2.32 -2.95
N ALA A 39 0.99 -3.09 -2.27
CA ALA A 39 0.57 -3.98 -1.18
C ALA A 39 -0.13 -3.20 -0.06
N ASP A 40 0.43 -2.06 0.37
CA ASP A 40 -0.18 -1.20 1.40
C ASP A 40 -1.57 -0.70 0.97
N ARG A 41 -1.73 -0.28 -0.29
CA ARG A 41 -3.02 0.17 -0.84
C ARG A 41 -4.05 -0.96 -0.89
N GLU A 42 -3.62 -2.17 -1.28
CA GLU A 42 -4.49 -3.34 -1.32
C GLU A 42 -4.95 -3.74 0.08
N GLU A 43 -4.07 -3.67 1.08
CA GLU A 43 -4.41 -3.90 2.48
C GLU A 43 -5.41 -2.85 3.00
N LEU A 44 -5.15 -1.56 2.77
CA LEU A 44 -6.08 -0.49 3.16
C LEU A 44 -7.44 -0.66 2.50
N ARG A 45 -7.47 -1.03 1.22
CA ARG A 45 -8.72 -1.31 0.50
C ARG A 45 -9.46 -2.49 1.12
N ARG A 46 -8.76 -3.55 1.49
CA ARG A 46 -9.35 -4.73 2.14
C ARG A 46 -9.97 -4.35 3.48
N LEU A 47 -9.25 -3.62 4.32
CA LEU A 47 -9.74 -3.13 5.61
C LEU A 47 -10.95 -2.20 5.46
N ALA A 48 -10.95 -1.34 4.44
CA ALA A 48 -12.07 -0.46 4.15
C ALA A 48 -13.34 -1.24 3.75
N GLU A 49 -13.21 -2.28 2.93
CA GLU A 49 -14.34 -3.16 2.58
C GLU A 49 -14.84 -3.96 3.78
N GLU A 50 -13.93 -4.47 4.63
CA GLU A 50 -14.29 -5.14 5.88
C GLU A 50 -15.07 -4.19 6.80
N ALA A 51 -14.58 -2.96 7.00
CA ALA A 51 -15.26 -1.95 7.80
C ALA A 51 -16.63 -1.59 7.21
N ARG A 52 -16.72 -1.43 5.88
CA ARG A 52 -18.00 -1.18 5.19
C ARG A 52 -19.00 -2.30 5.43
N ALA A 53 -18.58 -3.57 5.31
CA ALA A 53 -19.43 -4.72 5.54
C ALA A 53 -19.93 -4.82 6.99
N ILE A 54 -19.14 -4.35 7.96
CA ILE A 54 -19.56 -4.23 9.36
C ILE A 54 -20.57 -3.10 9.51
N LEU A 55 -20.27 -1.91 8.98
CA LEU A 55 -21.10 -0.72 9.13
C LEU A 55 -22.46 -0.86 8.42
N GLN A 56 -22.55 -1.57 7.30
CA GLN A 56 -23.83 -1.84 6.62
C GLN A 56 -24.82 -2.65 7.47
N LYS A 57 -24.36 -3.35 8.50
CA LYS A 57 -25.22 -4.09 9.42
C LYS A 57 -25.81 -3.20 10.53
N VAL A 58 -25.32 -1.97 10.65
CA VAL A 58 -25.77 -1.00 11.64
C VAL A 58 -26.91 -0.18 11.03
N PRO A 59 -28.09 -0.11 11.68
CA PRO A 59 -29.18 0.74 11.22
C PRO A 59 -28.77 2.21 11.19
N ASP A 60 -29.24 2.95 10.18
CA ASP A 60 -28.90 4.37 10.00
C ASP A 60 -29.26 5.21 11.24
N GLU A 61 -30.37 4.91 11.92
CA GLU A 61 -30.77 5.63 13.12
C GLU A 61 -29.77 5.47 14.27
N ALA A 62 -29.17 4.27 14.41
CA ALA A 62 -28.17 4.01 15.44
C ALA A 62 -26.87 4.77 15.16
N ILE A 63 -26.52 4.97 13.88
CA ILE A 63 -25.36 5.77 13.47
C ILE A 63 -25.60 7.25 13.80
N VAL A 64 -26.78 7.79 13.46
CA VAL A 64 -27.14 9.18 13.73
C VAL A 64 -27.15 9.48 15.23
N GLU A 65 -27.73 8.59 16.04
CA GLU A 65 -27.73 8.71 17.51
C GLU A 65 -26.32 8.69 18.09
N ALA A 66 -25.44 7.81 17.61
CA ALA A 66 -24.05 7.76 18.06
C ALA A 66 -23.27 9.05 17.73
N ILE A 67 -23.45 9.60 16.52
CA ILE A 67 -22.83 10.86 16.11
C ILE A 67 -23.36 12.03 16.93
N ARG A 68 -24.67 12.08 17.18
CA ARG A 68 -25.30 13.13 18.00
C ARG A 68 -24.76 13.09 19.43
N LYS A 69 -24.72 11.92 20.06
CA LYS A 69 -24.16 11.75 21.42
C LYS A 69 -22.69 12.14 21.51
N SER A 70 -21.87 11.81 20.49
CA SER A 70 -20.46 12.19 20.48
C SER A 70 -20.27 13.71 20.41
N ARG A 71 -21.16 14.45 19.75
CA ARG A 71 -21.10 15.92 19.64
C ARG A 71 -21.60 16.63 20.89
N GLU A 72 -22.47 16.01 21.67
CA GLU A 72 -22.97 16.56 22.94
C GLU A 72 -21.99 16.34 24.10
N GLN A 73 -21.02 15.42 23.93
CA GLN A 73 -19.99 15.09 24.92
C GLN A 73 -18.67 15.85 24.74
N HIS A 74 -18.57 16.73 23.74
CA HIS A 74 -17.42 17.59 23.43
C HIS A 74 -17.85 19.05 23.36
#